data_AF-A0A415W9H7-F1
#
_entry.id   AF-A0A415W9H7-F1
#
_cell.length_a   1.000
_cell.length_b   1.000
_cell.length_c   1.000
_cell.angle_alpha   90.00
_cell.angle_beta   90.00
_cell.angle_gamma   90.00
#
_symmetry.space_group_name_H-M   'P 1'
#
loop_
_entity.id
_entity.type
_entity.pdbx_description
1 polymer ?
#
loop_
_entity_poly.entity_id
_entity_poly.type
_entity_poly.pdbx_seq_one_letter_code
_entity_poly.pdbx_strand_id
1 'polypeptide(L)'
;MDFQVVRENALKYLGYQAPMFEGLTPGISSLLGECIEEIKQIAQPKVIVKRFKLAKDPLRLEESGDEILGQQMEDMLEDCEECILIGCTLGIVMERKIKFYAKVNMTKSTVMDAAASAYLEEYCDRYEETLGFDNRTYRACPGYGDFPLEFNKRIAILLDIPKKIGVTITPNNLLIPQKSMLGLIGIGSDKRKKSCGNCVMKEDCPFRKRGQRCYRTD
;
A
#
# COMPACT_ATOMS: atom_id res chain seq x y z
N MET A 1 8.23 13.92 -1.61
CA MET A 1 8.60 12.50 -1.50
C MET A 1 9.74 12.43 -0.52
N ASP A 2 9.63 11.68 0.57
CA ASP A 2 10.78 11.45 1.46
C ASP A 2 11.56 10.20 0.99
N PHE A 3 12.66 10.44 0.28
CA PHE A 3 13.48 9.36 -0.27
C PHE A 3 14.29 8.62 0.80
N GLN A 4 14.47 9.21 1.98
CA GLN A 4 15.10 8.52 3.09
C GLN A 4 14.15 7.44 3.63
N VAL A 5 12.86 7.75 3.77
CA VAL A 5 11.83 6.76 4.15
C VAL A 5 11.76 5.63 3.13
N VAL A 6 11.77 5.95 1.83
CA VAL A 6 11.78 4.93 0.75
C VAL A 6 12.99 4.01 0.88
N ARG A 7 14.18 4.58 1.12
CA ARG A 7 15.43 3.82 1.27
C ARG A 7 15.38 2.89 2.49
N GLU A 8 15.00 3.42 3.65
CA GLU A 8 14.90 2.65 4.90
C GLU A 8 13.93 1.48 4.76
N ASN A 9 12.74 1.72 4.21
CA ASN A 9 11.73 0.68 4.02
C ASN A 9 12.16 -0.35 2.96
N ALA A 10 12.79 0.07 1.87
CA ALA A 10 13.34 -0.86 0.88
C ALA A 10 14.39 -1.79 1.50
N LEU A 11 15.26 -1.27 2.38
CA LEU A 11 16.25 -2.10 3.09
C LEU A 11 15.58 -3.13 4.02
N LYS A 12 14.51 -2.76 4.73
CA LYS A 12 13.72 -3.70 5.55
C LYS A 12 13.10 -4.80 4.68
N TYR A 13 12.60 -4.46 3.48
CA TYR A 13 12.05 -5.41 2.51
C TYR A 13 13.13 -6.35 1.96
N LEU A 14 14.36 -5.87 1.81
CA LEU A 14 15.53 -6.68 1.47
C LEU A 14 16.06 -7.52 2.64
N GLY A 15 15.47 -7.39 3.83
CA GLY A 15 15.78 -8.20 5.01
C GLY A 15 16.84 -7.63 5.93
N TYR A 16 17.39 -6.44 5.63
CA TYR A 16 18.30 -5.75 6.54
C TYR A 16 17.56 -5.25 7.77
N GLN A 17 18.25 -5.26 8.92
CA GLN A 17 17.64 -4.91 10.19
C GLN A 17 17.90 -3.46 10.59
N ALA A 18 16.84 -2.66 10.66
CA ALA A 18 16.92 -1.30 11.21
C ALA A 18 17.23 -1.33 12.73
N PRO A 19 17.88 -0.29 13.29
CA PRO A 19 18.33 0.94 12.61
C PRO A 19 19.74 0.85 12.02
N MET A 20 20.55 -0.13 12.41
CA MET A 20 21.96 -0.21 12.01
C MET A 20 22.19 -0.76 10.60
N PHE A 21 21.22 -1.50 10.06
CA PHE A 21 21.31 -2.20 8.77
C PHE A 21 22.61 -3.01 8.63
N GLU A 22 22.95 -3.76 9.69
CA GLU A 22 24.17 -4.57 9.73
C GLU A 22 24.29 -5.50 8.51
N GLY A 23 25.51 -5.63 7.99
CA GLY A 23 25.80 -6.41 6.79
C GLY A 23 25.48 -5.71 5.47
N LEU A 24 24.95 -4.47 5.48
CA LEU A 24 24.74 -3.70 4.26
C LEU A 24 26.08 -3.37 3.59
N THR A 25 26.30 -3.93 2.41
CA THR A 25 27.51 -3.66 1.63
C THR A 25 27.39 -2.34 0.86
N PRO A 26 28.51 -1.65 0.58
CA PRO A 26 28.51 -0.47 -0.30
C PRO A 26 27.90 -0.75 -1.68
N GLY A 27 28.09 -1.97 -2.22
CA GLY A 27 27.53 -2.39 -3.51
C GLY A 27 26.00 -2.40 -3.52
N ILE A 28 25.36 -3.01 -2.52
CA ILE A 28 23.89 -3.01 -2.41
C ILE A 28 23.36 -1.60 -2.11
N SER A 29 24.08 -0.84 -1.28
CA SER A 29 23.76 0.55 -0.97
C SER A 29 23.75 1.44 -2.24
N SER A 30 24.76 1.29 -3.10
CA SER A 30 24.82 1.99 -4.41
C SER A 30 23.71 1.52 -5.33
N LEU A 31 23.54 0.21 -5.49
CA LEU A 31 22.50 -0.38 -6.35
C LEU A 31 21.09 0.07 -5.96
N LEU A 32 20.80 0.18 -4.66
CA LEU A 32 19.53 0.73 -4.17
C LEU A 32 19.37 2.21 -4.56
N GLY A 33 20.43 3.00 -4.45
CA GLY A 33 20.43 4.39 -4.92
C GLY A 33 20.13 4.50 -6.41
N GLU A 34 20.82 3.71 -7.24
CA GLU A 34 20.60 3.64 -8.69
C GLU A 34 19.16 3.23 -9.02
N CYS A 35 18.61 2.21 -8.34
CA CYS A 35 17.23 1.78 -8.52
C CYS A 35 16.23 2.89 -8.17
N ILE A 36 16.45 3.64 -7.07
CA ILE A 36 15.58 4.75 -6.67
C ILE A 36 15.62 5.87 -7.73
N GLU A 37 16.80 6.24 -8.23
CA GLU A 37 16.91 7.24 -9.28
C GLU A 37 16.24 6.81 -10.58
N GLU A 38 16.38 5.54 -10.94
CA GLU A 38 15.70 4.98 -12.11
C GLU A 38 14.18 4.96 -11.94
N ILE A 39 13.67 4.57 -10.76
CA ILE A 39 12.24 4.60 -10.44
C ILE A 39 11.69 6.03 -10.57
N LYS A 40 12.40 7.04 -10.07
CA LYS A 40 11.96 8.45 -10.18
C LYS A 40 11.78 8.90 -11.64
N GLN A 41 12.56 8.35 -12.56
CA GLN A 41 12.50 8.71 -13.98
C GLN A 41 11.39 7.98 -14.74
N ILE A 42 11.08 6.73 -14.36
CA ILE A 42 10.20 5.86 -15.15
C ILE A 42 8.83 5.61 -14.51
N ALA A 43 8.68 5.82 -13.20
CA ALA A 43 7.41 5.63 -12.52
C ALA A 43 6.38 6.61 -13.07
N GLN A 44 5.18 6.10 -13.35
CA GLN A 44 4.07 6.88 -13.86
C GLN A 44 2.92 6.79 -12.84
N PRO A 45 3.07 7.44 -11.68
CA PRO A 45 2.09 7.32 -10.62
C PRO A 45 0.74 7.85 -11.08
N LYS A 46 -0.30 7.06 -10.87
CA LYS A 46 -1.70 7.45 -11.10
C LYS A 46 -2.51 7.10 -9.88
N VAL A 47 -3.34 8.03 -9.44
CA VAL A 47 -4.26 7.84 -8.32
C VAL A 47 -5.67 8.20 -8.73
N ILE A 48 -6.64 7.43 -8.24
CA ILE A 48 -8.04 7.77 -8.28
C ILE A 48 -8.63 7.56 -6.89
N VAL A 49 -9.45 8.51 -6.45
CA VAL A 49 -10.19 8.45 -5.19
C VAL A 49 -11.65 8.77 -5.45
N LYS A 50 -12.53 8.17 -4.65
CA LYS A 50 -13.94 8.56 -4.58
C LYS A 50 -14.46 8.36 -3.17
N ARG A 51 -15.26 9.32 -2.71
CA ARG A 51 -15.93 9.28 -1.41
C ARG A 51 -17.24 8.52 -1.51
N PHE A 52 -17.58 7.80 -0.44
CA PHE A 52 -18.82 7.08 -0.25
C PHE A 52 -19.32 7.27 1.18
N LYS A 53 -20.63 7.31 1.35
CA LYS A 53 -21.25 7.22 2.67
C LYS A 53 -21.26 5.78 3.17
N LEU A 54 -21.20 5.63 4.49
CA LEU A 54 -21.26 4.33 5.14
C LEU A 54 -22.63 4.14 5.79
N ALA A 55 -23.31 3.05 5.44
CA ALA A 55 -24.40 2.52 6.24
C ALA A 55 -23.84 1.50 7.24
N LYS A 56 -24.41 1.47 8.44
CA LYS A 56 -24.12 0.50 9.50
C LYS A 56 -25.24 -0.55 9.56
N ASP A 57 -24.91 -1.72 10.09
CA ASP A 57 -25.85 -2.82 10.36
C ASP A 57 -26.70 -3.28 9.14
N PRO A 58 -26.08 -3.88 8.09
CA PRO A 58 -24.67 -4.25 7.99
C PRO A 58 -23.79 -3.11 7.44
N LEU A 59 -22.49 -3.19 7.73
CA LEU A 59 -21.50 -2.23 7.21
C LEU A 59 -21.42 -2.32 5.67
N ARG A 60 -21.75 -1.22 4.98
CA ARG A 60 -21.77 -1.16 3.52
C ARG A 60 -21.59 0.25 2.98
N LEU A 61 -21.26 0.34 1.70
CA LEU A 61 -21.30 1.61 0.95
C LEU A 61 -22.75 1.94 0.59
N GLU A 62 -23.26 3.11 1.03
CA GLU A 62 -24.67 3.47 0.80
C GLU A 62 -25.02 3.55 -0.69
N GLU A 63 -24.14 4.15 -1.49
CA GLU A 63 -24.45 4.48 -2.88
C GLU A 63 -24.48 3.25 -3.80
N SER A 64 -23.78 2.18 -3.45
CA SER A 64 -23.73 0.95 -4.26
C SER A 64 -24.38 -0.26 -3.60
N GLY A 65 -24.59 -0.22 -2.28
CA GLY A 65 -25.07 -1.36 -1.50
C GLY A 65 -24.04 -2.47 -1.31
N ASP A 66 -22.77 -2.25 -1.71
CA ASP A 66 -21.71 -3.24 -1.54
C ASP A 66 -21.32 -3.35 -0.06
N GLU A 67 -21.49 -4.54 0.51
CA GLU A 67 -21.10 -4.84 1.89
C GLU A 67 -19.58 -4.86 2.07
N ILE A 68 -19.12 -4.28 3.18
CA ILE A 68 -17.73 -4.31 3.62
C ILE A 68 -17.65 -5.34 4.75
N LEU A 69 -17.08 -6.50 4.44
CA LEU A 69 -16.99 -7.62 5.36
C LEU A 69 -15.73 -7.55 6.24
N GLY A 70 -15.83 -8.14 7.43
CA GLY A 70 -14.74 -8.32 8.39
C GLY A 70 -14.98 -7.52 9.67
N GLN A 71 -14.79 -8.17 10.82
CA GLN A 71 -14.88 -7.55 12.14
C GLN A 71 -13.87 -6.40 12.26
N GLN A 72 -12.67 -6.57 11.70
CA GLN A 72 -11.68 -5.49 11.69
C GLN A 72 -12.21 -4.24 11.00
N MET A 73 -12.96 -4.39 9.91
CA MET A 73 -13.50 -3.26 9.15
C MET A 73 -14.64 -2.58 9.90
N GLU A 74 -15.49 -3.35 10.58
CA GLU A 74 -16.52 -2.82 11.51
C GLU A 74 -15.87 -1.99 12.62
N ASP A 75 -14.89 -2.55 13.34
CA ASP A 75 -14.18 -1.89 14.44
C ASP A 75 -13.35 -0.66 13.99
N MET A 76 -12.87 -0.68 12.74
CA MET A 76 -12.10 0.42 12.17
C MET A 76 -13.02 1.57 11.76
N LEU A 77 -14.21 1.26 11.26
CA LEU A 77 -15.14 2.23 10.69
C LEU A 77 -16.29 2.60 11.63
N GLU A 78 -16.36 2.06 12.85
CA GLU A 78 -17.44 2.30 13.82
C GLU A 78 -17.81 3.78 13.94
N ASP A 79 -16.82 4.65 14.16
CA ASP A 79 -16.97 6.11 14.29
C ASP A 79 -16.86 6.88 12.95
N CYS A 80 -16.93 6.20 11.81
CA CYS A 80 -16.83 6.82 10.49
C CYS A 80 -18.20 6.85 9.79
N GLU A 81 -18.62 8.03 9.35
CA GLU A 81 -19.83 8.25 8.55
C GLU A 81 -19.57 8.13 7.04
N GLU A 82 -18.33 8.39 6.62
CA GLU A 82 -17.91 8.33 5.22
C GLU A 82 -16.63 7.52 5.10
N CYS A 83 -16.34 7.07 3.88
CA CYS A 83 -15.06 6.49 3.54
C CYS A 83 -14.59 6.98 2.17
N ILE A 84 -13.31 6.78 1.89
CA ILE A 84 -12.70 6.95 0.58
C ILE A 84 -12.23 5.60 0.10
N LEU A 85 -12.67 5.23 -1.10
CA LEU A 85 -12.00 4.21 -1.88
C LEU A 85 -10.87 4.86 -2.65
N ILE A 86 -9.69 4.25 -2.60
CA ILE A 86 -8.48 4.72 -3.28
C ILE A 86 -7.89 3.61 -4.15
N GLY A 87 -7.40 3.99 -5.33
CA GLY A 87 -6.56 3.15 -6.17
C GLY A 87 -5.33 3.91 -6.64
N CYS A 88 -4.15 3.29 -6.51
CA CYS A 88 -2.87 3.85 -6.90
C CYS A 88 -2.04 2.81 -7.68
N THR A 89 -1.22 3.26 -8.64
CA THR A 89 -0.24 2.42 -9.34
C THR A 89 0.99 3.22 -9.73
N LEU A 90 2.16 2.57 -9.77
CA LEU A 90 3.38 3.12 -10.40
C LEU A 90 3.41 2.93 -11.92
N GLY A 91 2.40 2.26 -12.48
CA GLY A 91 2.23 2.08 -13.92
C GLY A 91 2.93 0.85 -14.50
N ILE A 92 2.51 0.46 -15.70
CA ILE A 92 2.97 -0.77 -16.36
C ILE A 92 4.44 -0.72 -16.79
N VAL A 93 5.00 0.48 -16.96
CA VAL A 93 6.42 0.66 -17.25
C VAL A 93 7.27 0.09 -16.11
N MET A 94 6.83 0.28 -14.86
CA MET A 94 7.55 -0.23 -13.69
C MET A 94 7.61 -1.76 -13.67
N GLU A 95 6.46 -2.40 -13.90
CA GLU A 95 6.32 -3.86 -14.02
C GLU A 95 7.24 -4.43 -15.11
N ARG A 96 7.25 -3.81 -16.29
CA ARG A 96 8.11 -4.23 -17.41
C ARG A 96 9.59 -4.13 -17.05
N LYS A 97 9.99 -3.07 -16.33
CA LYS A 97 11.38 -2.87 -15.95
C LYS A 97 11.87 -3.89 -14.92
N ILE A 98 11.07 -4.17 -13.90
CA ILE A 98 11.39 -5.21 -12.90
C ILE A 98 11.51 -6.58 -13.60
N LYS A 99 10.58 -6.92 -14.49
CA LYS A 99 10.63 -8.15 -15.30
C LYS A 99 11.81 -8.22 -16.25
N PHE A 100 12.24 -7.09 -16.81
CA PHE A 100 13.46 -7.02 -17.61
C PHE A 100 14.68 -7.38 -16.76
N TYR A 101 14.84 -6.74 -15.60
CA TYR A 101 15.94 -7.05 -14.70
C TYR A 101 15.89 -8.48 -14.18
N ALA A 102 14.72 -9.06 -13.95
CA ALA A 102 14.61 -10.46 -13.54
C ALA A 102 15.30 -11.43 -14.54
N LYS A 103 15.43 -11.04 -15.81
CA LYS A 103 16.10 -11.82 -16.85
C LYS A 103 17.59 -11.53 -16.98
N VAL A 104 18.02 -10.27 -16.80
CA VAL A 104 19.40 -9.85 -17.10
C VAL A 104 20.26 -9.57 -15.86
N ASN A 105 19.63 -9.29 -14.72
CA ASN A 105 20.28 -9.02 -13.45
C ASN A 105 19.29 -9.23 -12.29
N MET A 106 19.25 -10.47 -11.77
CA MET A 106 18.31 -10.86 -10.72
C MET A 106 18.47 -9.99 -9.46
N THR A 107 19.69 -9.70 -9.04
CA THR A 107 19.96 -8.85 -7.87
C THR A 107 19.35 -7.45 -8.04
N LYS A 108 19.54 -6.82 -9.21
CA LYS A 108 18.93 -5.52 -9.50
C LYS A 108 17.41 -5.61 -9.55
N SER A 109 16.84 -6.71 -10.06
CA SER A 109 15.39 -6.94 -10.04
C SER A 109 14.84 -6.94 -8.62
N THR A 110 15.45 -7.72 -7.71
CA THR A 110 15.02 -7.79 -6.31
C THR A 110 15.16 -6.44 -5.60
N VAL A 111 16.28 -5.74 -5.80
CA VAL A 111 16.49 -4.41 -5.20
C VAL A 111 15.49 -3.38 -5.76
N MET A 112 15.24 -3.40 -7.06
CA MET A 112 14.26 -2.51 -7.69
C MET A 112 12.83 -2.82 -7.24
N ASP A 113 12.49 -4.10 -7.06
CA ASP A 113 11.16 -4.51 -6.60
C ASP A 113 10.87 -4.03 -5.18
N ALA A 114 11.85 -4.18 -4.27
CA ALA A 114 11.79 -3.65 -2.91
C ALA A 114 11.69 -2.12 -2.89
N ALA A 115 12.52 -1.44 -3.68
CA ALA A 115 12.51 0.02 -3.80
C ALA A 115 11.18 0.55 -4.37
N ALA A 116 10.63 -0.10 -5.40
CA ALA A 116 9.36 0.28 -6.00
C ALA A 116 8.18 0.07 -5.04
N SER A 117 8.22 -0.97 -4.20
CA SER A 117 7.21 -1.21 -3.17
C SER A 117 7.24 -0.11 -2.10
N ALA A 118 8.43 0.24 -1.61
CA ALA A 118 8.60 1.34 -0.65
C ALA A 118 8.23 2.71 -1.25
N TYR A 119 8.54 2.93 -2.54
CA TYR A 119 8.17 4.15 -3.26
C TYR A 119 6.65 4.29 -3.38
N LEU A 120 5.95 3.21 -3.75
CA LEU A 120 4.49 3.22 -3.86
C LEU A 120 3.84 3.57 -2.52
N GLU A 121 4.32 2.99 -1.43
CA GLU A 121 3.76 3.22 -0.09
C GLU A 121 3.95 4.67 0.36
N GLU A 122 5.17 5.22 0.26
CA GLU A 122 5.44 6.63 0.56
C GLU A 122 4.64 7.56 -0.36
N TYR A 123 4.48 7.22 -1.64
CA TYR A 123 3.67 8.00 -2.56
C TYR A 123 2.20 8.04 -2.12
N CYS A 124 1.60 6.89 -1.79
CA CYS A 124 0.23 6.82 -1.32
C CYS A 124 0.05 7.59 -0.01
N ASP A 125 0.94 7.40 0.96
CA ASP A 125 0.86 8.06 2.26
C ASP A 125 0.89 9.58 2.11
N ARG A 126 1.81 10.10 1.27
CA ARG A 126 1.85 11.52 0.97
C ARG A 126 0.62 12.01 0.23
N TYR A 127 0.09 11.23 -0.72
CA TYR A 127 -1.12 11.61 -1.45
C TYR A 127 -2.30 11.72 -0.50
N GLU A 128 -2.43 10.82 0.46
CA GLU A 128 -3.51 10.87 1.45
C GLU A 128 -3.46 12.12 2.33
N GLU A 129 -2.27 12.59 2.71
CA GLU A 129 -2.14 13.87 3.42
C GLU A 129 -2.66 15.06 2.61
N THR A 130 -2.63 14.98 1.27
CA THR A 130 -3.19 16.04 0.41
C THR A 130 -4.72 16.04 0.33
N LEU A 131 -5.37 14.97 0.83
CA LEU A 131 -6.83 14.86 0.79
C LEU A 131 -7.52 15.76 1.83
N GLY A 132 -6.77 16.29 2.80
CA GLY A 132 -7.27 17.29 3.76
C GLY A 132 -8.22 16.73 4.83
N PHE A 133 -8.08 15.45 5.20
CA PHE A 133 -8.84 14.84 6.27
C PHE A 133 -7.99 14.65 7.51
N ASP A 134 -8.14 15.55 8.49
CA ASP A 134 -7.40 15.50 9.75
C ASP A 134 -7.77 14.25 10.59
N ASN A 135 -9.06 13.88 10.55
CA ASN A 135 -9.63 12.73 11.25
C ASN A 135 -9.96 11.61 10.26
N ARG A 136 -8.96 10.75 10.01
CA ARG A 136 -9.08 9.57 9.15
C ARG A 136 -8.40 8.36 9.75
N THR A 137 -8.88 7.19 9.36
CA THR A 137 -8.22 5.92 9.66
C THR A 137 -6.96 5.75 8.81
N TYR A 138 -6.14 4.74 9.12
CA TYR A 138 -5.18 4.24 8.14
C TYR A 138 -5.89 3.62 6.94
N ARG A 139 -5.17 3.50 5.82
CA ARG A 139 -5.63 2.83 4.61
C ARG A 139 -5.67 1.31 4.80
N ALA A 140 -6.87 0.74 4.88
CA ALA A 140 -7.07 -0.70 4.87
C ALA A 140 -7.03 -1.22 3.43
N CYS A 141 -6.18 -2.20 3.17
CA CYS A 141 -6.07 -2.86 1.88
C CYS A 141 -6.74 -4.24 1.94
N PRO A 142 -7.55 -4.62 0.93
CA PRO A 142 -8.10 -5.97 0.85
C PRO A 142 -7.01 -7.05 0.91
N GLY A 143 -7.27 -8.13 1.65
CA GLY A 143 -6.34 -9.25 1.86
C GLY A 143 -5.50 -9.17 3.13
N TYR A 144 -5.70 -8.17 3.99
CA TYR A 144 -5.12 -8.09 5.33
C TYR A 144 -6.17 -8.39 6.39
N GLY A 145 -5.79 -9.17 7.41
CA GLY A 145 -6.74 -9.53 8.47
C GLY A 145 -7.90 -10.37 7.94
N ASP A 146 -9.12 -9.98 8.31
CA ASP A 146 -10.36 -10.56 7.82
C ASP A 146 -11.01 -9.74 6.68
N PHE A 147 -10.34 -8.69 6.17
CA PHE A 147 -10.83 -7.90 5.05
C PHE A 147 -10.63 -8.66 3.72
N PRO A 148 -11.71 -9.13 3.04
CA PRO A 148 -11.56 -10.08 1.94
C PRO A 148 -10.86 -9.50 0.71
N LEU A 149 -9.93 -10.26 0.13
CA LEU A 149 -9.18 -9.85 -1.07
C LEU A 149 -10.10 -9.61 -2.28
N GLU A 150 -11.24 -10.30 -2.34
CA GLU A 150 -12.28 -10.15 -3.35
C GLU A 150 -12.81 -8.72 -3.44
N PHE A 151 -12.74 -7.95 -2.34
CA PHE A 151 -13.20 -6.56 -2.31
C PHE A 151 -12.41 -5.66 -3.28
N ASN A 152 -11.21 -6.08 -3.71
CA ASN A 152 -10.49 -5.43 -4.81
C ASN A 152 -11.36 -5.30 -6.08
N LYS A 153 -12.18 -6.32 -6.40
CA LYS A 153 -13.08 -6.28 -7.56
C LYS A 153 -14.14 -5.19 -7.42
N ARG A 154 -14.64 -4.97 -6.21
CA ARG A 154 -15.63 -3.92 -5.91
C ARG A 154 -15.02 -2.53 -6.04
N ILE A 155 -13.85 -2.31 -5.44
CA ILE A 155 -13.10 -1.06 -5.62
C ILE A 155 -12.84 -0.78 -7.12
N ALA A 156 -12.46 -1.81 -7.88
CA ALA A 156 -12.18 -1.65 -9.31
C ALA A 156 -13.39 -1.23 -10.14
N ILE A 157 -14.57 -1.76 -9.83
CA ILE A 157 -15.82 -1.38 -10.49
C ILE A 157 -16.21 0.05 -10.10
N LEU A 158 -16.21 0.36 -8.79
CA LEU A 158 -16.70 1.63 -8.26
C LEU A 158 -15.83 2.83 -8.65
N LEU A 159 -14.53 2.62 -8.88
CA LEU A 159 -13.57 3.64 -9.29
C LEU A 159 -13.21 3.59 -10.79
N ASP A 160 -13.80 2.66 -11.56
CA ASP A 160 -13.48 2.45 -12.98
C ASP A 160 -11.95 2.25 -13.21
N ILE A 161 -11.32 1.45 -12.34
CA ILE A 161 -9.87 1.33 -12.19
C ILE A 161 -9.14 0.97 -13.50
N PRO A 162 -9.58 -0.04 -14.29
CA PRO A 162 -8.90 -0.40 -15.53
C PRO A 162 -8.84 0.75 -16.53
N LYS A 163 -9.90 1.54 -16.63
CA LYS A 163 -9.97 2.66 -17.58
C LYS A 163 -9.25 3.90 -17.07
N LYS A 164 -9.34 4.19 -15.77
CA LYS A 164 -8.79 5.42 -15.18
C LYS A 164 -7.29 5.34 -14.92
N ILE A 165 -6.81 4.23 -14.35
CA ILE A 165 -5.41 4.10 -13.95
C ILE A 165 -4.68 2.93 -14.62
N GLY A 166 -5.38 2.10 -15.40
CA GLY A 166 -4.76 1.02 -16.17
C GLY A 166 -4.36 -0.20 -15.35
N VAL A 167 -4.98 -0.39 -14.18
CA VAL A 167 -4.77 -1.57 -13.33
C VAL A 167 -5.86 -2.59 -13.61
N THR A 168 -5.50 -3.85 -13.79
CA THR A 168 -6.44 -4.96 -13.95
C THR A 168 -6.37 -5.90 -12.76
N ILE A 169 -7.44 -6.66 -12.54
CA ILE A 169 -7.55 -7.66 -11.49
C ILE A 169 -7.54 -9.04 -12.12
N THR A 170 -6.66 -9.92 -11.64
CA THR A 170 -6.60 -11.31 -12.10
C THR A 170 -7.77 -12.13 -11.54
N PRO A 171 -8.05 -13.34 -12.07
CA PRO A 171 -9.07 -14.22 -11.49
C PRO A 171 -8.89 -14.47 -9.98
N ASN A 172 -7.65 -14.50 -9.51
CA ASN A 172 -7.25 -14.68 -8.11
C ASN A 172 -7.18 -13.36 -7.32
N ASN A 173 -7.85 -12.29 -7.79
CA ASN A 173 -7.96 -10.99 -7.12
C ASN A 173 -6.64 -10.20 -6.95
N LEU A 174 -5.58 -10.57 -7.68
CA LEU A 174 -4.30 -9.85 -7.67
C LEU A 174 -4.29 -8.69 -8.67
N LEU A 175 -3.47 -7.66 -8.41
CA LEU A 175 -3.38 -6.46 -9.23
C LEU A 175 -2.26 -6.60 -10.28
N ILE A 176 -2.53 -6.13 -11.50
CA ILE A 176 -1.52 -5.93 -12.56
C ILE A 176 -1.64 -4.50 -13.07
N PRO A 177 -0.59 -3.65 -13.00
CA PRO A 177 0.77 -3.90 -12.47
C PRO A 177 0.82 -4.33 -11.00
N GLN A 178 1.85 -5.08 -10.59
CA GLN A 178 1.99 -5.52 -9.19
C GLN A 178 2.30 -4.38 -8.23
N LYS A 179 2.99 -3.33 -8.70
CA LYS A 179 3.21 -2.10 -7.93
C LYS A 179 1.99 -1.18 -8.02
N SER A 180 0.88 -1.72 -7.54
CA SER A 180 -0.41 -1.07 -7.43
C SER A 180 -1.04 -1.42 -6.09
N MET A 181 -1.99 -0.59 -5.66
CA MET A 181 -2.66 -0.72 -4.38
C MET A 181 -4.09 -0.24 -4.51
N LEU A 182 -5.02 -1.00 -3.94
CA LEU A 182 -6.39 -0.59 -3.71
C LEU A 182 -6.63 -0.56 -2.20
N GLY A 183 -7.47 0.35 -1.73
CA GLY A 183 -7.76 0.43 -0.31
C GLY A 183 -8.96 1.30 0.03
N LEU A 184 -9.29 1.29 1.31
CA LEU A 184 -10.37 2.03 1.93
C LEU A 184 -9.81 2.85 3.10
N ILE A 185 -10.24 4.09 3.22
CA ILE A 185 -9.89 5.00 4.33
C ILE A 185 -11.20 5.49 4.95
N GLY A 186 -11.43 5.24 6.23
CA GLY A 186 -12.56 5.81 6.97
C GLY A 186 -12.34 7.28 7.28
N ILE A 187 -13.40 8.09 7.18
CA ILE A 187 -13.40 9.52 7.43
C ILE A 187 -14.30 9.80 8.64
N GLY A 188 -13.80 10.60 9.59
CA GLY A 188 -14.53 10.99 10.81
C GLY A 188 -13.93 10.49 12.11
N SER A 189 -12.95 9.57 12.05
CA SER A 189 -12.27 9.03 13.24
C SER A 189 -10.75 9.10 13.10
N ASP A 190 -10.07 9.57 14.14
CA ASP A 190 -8.61 9.56 14.27
C ASP A 190 -8.10 8.45 15.21
N LYS A 191 -9.01 7.67 15.81
CA LYS A 191 -8.68 6.61 16.79
C LYS A 191 -7.88 5.46 16.18
N ARG A 192 -7.87 5.33 14.85
CA ARG A 192 -7.25 4.22 14.12
C ARG A 192 -6.12 4.71 13.21
N LYS A 193 -5.09 5.33 13.80
CA LYS A 193 -3.86 5.69 13.08
C LYS A 193 -2.93 4.47 12.91
N LYS A 194 -2.00 4.57 11.95
CA LYS A 194 -0.98 3.54 11.71
C LYS A 194 -0.14 3.33 12.97
N SER A 195 -0.18 2.13 13.53
CA SER A 195 0.58 1.78 14.73
C SER A 195 0.89 0.28 14.75
N CYS A 196 2.06 -0.11 15.26
CA CYS A 196 2.41 -1.53 15.38
C CYS A 196 1.71 -2.23 16.55
N GLY A 197 1.25 -1.48 17.56
CA GLY A 197 0.49 -1.97 18.70
C GLY A 197 -0.93 -2.40 18.35
N ASN A 198 -1.55 -1.71 17.39
CA ASN A 198 -2.93 -1.94 16.92
C ASN A 198 -2.99 -2.61 15.53
N CYS A 199 -1.86 -3.13 15.03
CA CYS A 199 -1.80 -3.75 13.72
C CYS A 199 -2.45 -5.13 13.72
N VAL A 200 -3.29 -5.43 12.72
CA VAL A 200 -3.90 -6.76 12.56
C VAL A 200 -2.87 -7.88 12.36
N MET A 201 -1.71 -7.55 11.79
CA MET A 201 -0.61 -8.50 11.62
C MET A 201 0.23 -8.68 12.88
N LYS A 202 -0.12 -8.08 14.01
CA LYS A 202 0.73 -7.98 15.21
C LYS A 202 1.32 -9.32 15.67
N GLU A 203 0.52 -10.37 15.73
CA GLU A 203 0.95 -11.70 16.21
C GLU A 203 1.88 -12.41 15.21
N ASP A 204 1.63 -12.24 13.90
CA ASP A 204 2.37 -12.94 12.84
C ASP A 204 3.36 -12.09 12.05
N CYS A 205 3.56 -10.83 12.44
CA CYS A 205 4.34 -9.87 11.69
C CYS A 205 5.82 -10.30 11.55
N PRO A 206 6.33 -10.52 10.32
CA PRO A 206 7.73 -10.90 10.10
C PRO A 206 8.72 -9.79 10.49
N PHE A 207 8.29 -8.53 10.54
CA PHE A 207 9.13 -7.44 11.06
C PHE A 207 9.28 -7.56 12.58
N ARG A 208 8.17 -7.75 13.31
CA ARG A 208 8.20 -7.90 14.78
C ARG A 208 9.02 -9.11 15.20
N LYS A 209 8.86 -10.25 14.51
CA LYS A 209 9.64 -11.47 14.74
C LYS A 209 11.16 -11.25 14.57
N ARG A 210 11.57 -10.21 13.81
CA ARG A 210 12.98 -9.79 13.61
C ARG A 210 13.35 -8.53 14.39
N GLY A 211 12.62 -8.19 15.45
CA GLY A 211 12.90 -7.03 16.31
C GLY A 211 12.65 -5.67 15.66
N GLN A 212 11.87 -5.62 14.58
CA GLN A 212 11.65 -4.42 13.78
C GLN A 212 10.18 -4.04 13.66
N ARG A 213 9.94 -2.80 13.22
CA ARG A 213 8.60 -2.23 13.02
C ARG A 213 8.50 -1.58 11.64
N CYS A 214 7.34 -1.77 11.00
CA CYS A 214 6.99 -1.09 9.75
C CYS A 214 6.55 0.35 10.02
N TYR A 215 5.79 0.59 11.09
CA TYR A 215 5.37 1.91 11.52
C TYR A 215 6.35 2.52 12.52
N ARG A 216 6.51 3.85 12.47
CA ARG A 216 7.35 4.62 13.41
C ARG A 216 6.67 4.81 14.76
N THR A 217 5.33 4.71 14.79
CA THR A 217 4.47 4.84 15.97
C THR A 217 4.06 3.47 16.50
N ASP A 218 4.02 3.36 17.83
CA ASP A 218 3.49 2.19 18.54
C ASP A 218 1.97 2.22 18.66
#